data_AF-A0A5C6RXY4-F1
#
_entry.id   AF-A0A5C6RXY4-F1
#
_cell.length_a   1.000
_cell.length_b   1.000
_cell.length_c   1.000
_cell.angle_alpha   90.00
_cell.angle_beta   90.00
_cell.angle_gamma   90.00
#
_symmetry.space_group_name_H-M   'P 1'
#
loop_
_entity.id
_entity.type
_entity.pdbx_description
1 polymer ?
#
loop_
_entity_poly.entity_id
_entity_poly.type
_entity_poly.pdbx_seq_one_letter_code
_entity_poly.pdbx_strand_id
1 'polypeptide(L)'
;MDHDSSNESTGKTSSNIVASPTPTNSIMPEKVITPPTPNRPTTSINFAESSHSFGEIMQDSKNTFVFKFTNTGNEPLVIENASGSCGCTVPTYPKEPIAPGETGEIEVVYSPGKQQGEQNKTVSITANTEPNVTTLNISATVKTP
;
A
#
# COMPACT_ATOMS: atom_id res chain seq x y z
N MET A 1 -26.79 -36.23 55.10
CA MET A 1 -25.34 -36.39 55.20
C MET A 1 -24.86 -36.18 53.78
N ASP A 2 -24.53 -34.97 53.32
CA ASP A 2 -24.04 -33.78 54.00
C ASP A 2 -24.27 -32.56 53.10
N HIS A 3 -24.59 -31.40 53.73
CA HIS A 3 -24.28 -30.00 53.35
C HIS A 3 -24.72 -29.47 51.97
N ASP A 4 -25.19 -28.24 51.76
CA ASP A 4 -25.44 -27.00 52.52
C ASP A 4 -26.07 -26.06 51.45
N SER A 5 -27.29 -25.57 51.65
CA SER A 5 -27.63 -24.17 52.00
C SER A 5 -27.25 -23.07 50.99
N SER A 6 -28.04 -22.00 51.04
CA SER A 6 -27.75 -20.63 50.55
C SER A 6 -28.26 -20.19 49.16
N ASN A 7 -29.56 -19.88 49.15
CA ASN A 7 -30.18 -18.56 48.89
C ASN A 7 -29.48 -17.45 48.06
N GLU A 8 -30.23 -16.96 47.06
CA GLU A 8 -30.57 -15.55 46.72
C GLU A 8 -29.49 -14.51 46.37
N SER A 9 -29.67 -13.84 45.22
CA SER A 9 -30.04 -12.40 45.12
C SER A 9 -29.46 -11.69 43.87
N THR A 10 -30.36 -10.97 43.20
CA THR A 10 -30.17 -9.69 42.48
C THR A 10 -29.14 -9.53 41.33
N GLY A 11 -29.69 -9.32 40.12
CA GLY A 11 -29.65 -8.02 39.43
C GLY A 11 -28.34 -7.46 38.83
N LYS A 12 -28.46 -7.16 37.52
CA LYS A 12 -27.95 -5.95 36.81
C LYS A 12 -26.59 -6.02 36.10
N THR A 13 -26.66 -5.58 34.84
CA THR A 13 -25.62 -5.16 33.89
C THR A 13 -24.37 -4.52 34.49
N SER A 14 -23.19 -5.00 34.06
CA SER A 14 -21.94 -4.29 33.69
C SER A 14 -20.69 -5.07 34.13
N SER A 15 -19.67 -5.19 33.26
CA SER A 15 -18.23 -5.17 33.60
C SER A 15 -17.42 -5.24 32.29
N ASN A 16 -16.73 -4.19 31.84
CA ASN A 16 -15.48 -3.56 32.31
C ASN A 16 -14.20 -4.40 32.20
N ILE A 17 -13.33 -3.96 31.27
CA ILE A 17 -11.88 -3.63 31.39
C ILE A 17 -11.02 -4.43 32.37
N VAL A 18 -9.97 -5.06 31.83
CA VAL A 18 -8.76 -5.49 32.55
C VAL A 18 -7.54 -4.75 32.00
N ALA A 19 -6.83 -4.07 32.91
CA ALA A 19 -5.55 -3.37 32.70
C ALA A 19 -4.36 -4.34 32.86
N SER A 20 -3.15 -4.11 32.31
CA SER A 20 -1.99 -3.39 32.93
C SER A 20 -0.69 -3.81 32.18
N PRO A 21 0.53 -3.21 32.33
CA PRO A 21 0.98 -1.88 32.79
C PRO A 21 1.97 -1.13 31.79
N THR A 22 2.14 0.19 31.96
CA THR A 22 3.02 1.18 31.25
C THR A 22 4.54 0.99 31.55
N PRO A 23 5.57 1.64 30.90
CA PRO A 23 5.62 3.01 30.33
C PRO A 23 6.45 3.21 29.02
N THR A 24 6.27 4.33 28.32
CA THR A 24 7.36 5.23 27.84
C THR A 24 6.81 6.24 26.84
N ASN A 25 6.95 7.50 27.22
CA ASN A 25 6.73 8.67 26.41
C ASN A 25 7.78 8.72 25.28
N SER A 26 7.33 8.65 24.03
CA SER A 26 8.08 9.12 22.86
C SER A 26 7.07 9.59 21.83
N ILE A 27 6.90 10.91 21.78
CA ILE A 27 6.10 11.61 20.79
C ILE A 27 6.79 11.39 19.45
N MET A 28 6.24 10.50 18.63
CA MET A 28 6.38 10.55 17.18
C MET A 28 5.05 11.10 16.66
N PRO A 29 5.01 12.07 15.74
CA PRO A 29 3.74 12.50 15.19
C PRO A 29 3.13 11.32 14.44
N GLU A 30 2.08 10.72 15.00
CA GLU A 30 1.18 9.83 14.29
C GLU A 30 0.60 10.63 13.12
N LYS A 31 1.20 10.49 11.94
CA LYS A 31 0.59 10.91 10.68
C LYS A 31 -0.75 10.18 10.60
N VAL A 32 -1.83 10.91 10.88
CA VAL A 32 -3.22 10.45 10.92
C VAL A 32 -3.52 9.59 9.69
N ILE A 33 -3.50 8.27 9.86
CA ILE A 33 -4.04 7.32 8.90
C ILE A 33 -5.51 7.14 9.31
N THR A 34 -6.36 8.06 8.90
CA THR A 34 -7.80 7.90 9.05
C THR A 34 -8.28 6.70 8.22
N PRO A 35 -9.19 5.87 8.75
CA PRO A 35 -9.80 4.79 7.97
C PRO A 35 -10.50 5.36 6.72
N PRO A 36 -10.56 4.62 5.60
CA PRO A 36 -11.18 5.12 4.38
C PRO A 36 -12.65 5.45 4.66
N THR A 37 -12.96 6.75 4.66
CA THR A 37 -14.34 7.22 4.68
C THR A 37 -14.93 6.93 3.29
N PRO A 38 -16.13 6.35 3.15
CA PRO A 38 -16.67 5.90 1.86
C PRO A 38 -16.95 7.00 0.81
N ASN A 39 -16.65 8.28 1.10
CA ASN A 39 -17.10 9.44 0.34
C ASN A 39 -15.94 10.40 -0.03
N ARG A 40 -14.74 9.89 -0.37
CA ARG A 40 -13.70 10.75 -0.93
C ARG A 40 -14.03 11.10 -2.39
N PRO A 41 -13.95 12.38 -2.80
CA PRO A 41 -14.19 12.74 -4.19
C PRO A 41 -13.15 12.07 -5.09
N THR A 42 -13.61 11.57 -6.23
CA THR A 42 -12.76 10.89 -7.20
C THR A 42 -12.04 11.89 -8.08
N THR A 43 -10.85 11.51 -8.54
CA THR A 43 -10.04 12.31 -9.46
C THR A 43 -9.51 11.45 -10.62
N SER A 44 -8.66 12.02 -11.47
CA SER A 44 -8.10 11.33 -12.63
C SER A 44 -6.58 11.40 -12.63
N ILE A 45 -5.94 10.24 -12.81
CA ILE A 45 -4.49 10.11 -12.90
C ILE A 45 -4.08 9.79 -14.34
N ASN A 46 -3.01 10.42 -14.82
CA ASN A 46 -2.42 10.12 -16.11
C ASN A 46 -0.95 9.78 -15.94
N PHE A 47 -0.54 8.59 -16.36
CA PHE A 47 0.87 8.19 -16.39
C PHE A 47 1.48 8.55 -17.74
N ALA A 48 2.71 9.07 -17.72
CA ALA A 48 3.48 9.32 -18.95
C ALA A 48 3.74 8.01 -19.71
N GLU A 49 3.97 6.93 -18.97
CA GLU A 49 4.17 5.58 -19.50
C GLU A 49 3.48 4.58 -18.56
N SER A 50 2.84 3.55 -19.11
CA SER A 50 2.21 2.47 -18.34
C SER A 50 2.98 1.17 -18.39
N SER A 51 4.08 1.12 -19.15
CA SER A 51 4.92 -0.05 -19.30
C SER A 51 6.39 0.32 -19.43
N HIS A 52 7.27 -0.45 -18.82
CA HIS A 52 8.72 -0.31 -19.00
C HIS A 52 9.37 -1.68 -19.25
N SER A 53 10.34 -1.74 -20.16
CA SER A 53 11.17 -2.94 -20.35
C SER A 53 12.60 -2.66 -19.95
N PHE A 54 13.12 -3.46 -19.02
CA PHE A 54 14.51 -3.41 -18.60
C PHE A 54 15.46 -4.10 -19.59
N GLY A 55 14.93 -4.78 -20.61
CA GLY A 55 15.74 -5.57 -21.54
C GLY A 55 16.41 -6.75 -20.84
N GLU A 56 17.66 -7.04 -21.19
CA GLU A 56 18.44 -8.10 -20.56
C GLU A 56 19.09 -7.62 -19.25
N ILE A 57 18.81 -8.32 -18.15
CA ILE A 57 19.32 -7.97 -16.81
C ILE A 57 19.92 -9.20 -16.13
N MET A 58 20.84 -9.00 -15.20
CA MET A 58 21.44 -10.09 -14.43
C MET A 58 20.52 -10.52 -13.28
N GLN A 59 20.56 -11.81 -12.92
CA GLN A 59 19.76 -12.37 -11.84
C GLN A 59 19.94 -11.64 -10.49
N ASP A 60 21.17 -11.21 -10.18
CA ASP A 60 21.53 -10.53 -8.93
C ASP A 60 21.49 -9.00 -9.03
N SER A 61 20.90 -8.46 -10.11
CA SER A 61 20.79 -7.01 -10.32
C SER A 61 19.59 -6.42 -9.58
N LYS A 62 19.70 -5.12 -9.27
CA LYS A 62 18.61 -4.28 -8.78
C LYS A 62 18.32 -3.23 -9.86
N ASN A 63 17.14 -3.28 -10.45
CA ASN A 63 16.76 -2.43 -11.57
C ASN A 63 15.66 -1.47 -11.13
N THR A 64 15.90 -0.18 -11.26
CA THR A 64 14.95 0.85 -10.81
C THR A 64 14.40 1.60 -12.01
N PHE A 65 13.09 1.80 -12.04
CA PHE A 65 12.44 2.67 -13.01
C PHE A 65 11.42 3.58 -12.32
N VAL A 66 11.26 4.81 -12.80
CA VAL A 66 10.33 5.78 -12.21
C VAL A 66 9.22 6.08 -13.20
N PHE A 67 8.00 5.67 -12.86
CA PHE A 67 6.81 6.04 -13.59
C PHE A 67 6.32 7.40 -13.13
N LYS A 68 6.41 8.40 -14.01
CA LYS A 68 5.87 9.74 -13.76
C LYS A 68 4.38 9.78 -14.08
N PHE A 69 3.63 10.47 -13.25
CA PHE A 69 2.21 10.71 -13.47
C PHE A 69 1.82 12.14 -13.15
N THR A 70 0.67 12.55 -13.65
CA THR A 70 0.04 13.84 -13.39
C THR A 70 -1.37 13.62 -12.85
N ASN A 71 -1.75 14.39 -11.83
CA ASN A 71 -3.15 14.50 -11.44
C ASN A 71 -3.87 15.40 -12.46
N THR A 72 -4.66 14.78 -13.32
CA THR A 72 -5.41 15.45 -14.40
C THR A 72 -6.85 15.82 -14.00
N GLY A 73 -7.30 15.42 -12.81
CA GLY A 73 -8.62 15.78 -12.32
C GLY A 73 -8.64 17.10 -11.55
N ASN A 74 -9.77 17.37 -10.89
CA ASN A 74 -10.02 18.62 -10.17
C ASN A 74 -9.93 18.46 -8.64
N GLU A 75 -9.65 17.26 -8.17
CA GLU A 75 -9.58 16.90 -6.75
C GLU A 75 -8.18 16.36 -6.42
N PRO A 76 -7.69 16.51 -5.19
CA PRO A 76 -6.41 15.95 -4.78
C PRO A 76 -6.38 14.43 -4.99
N LEU A 77 -5.33 13.96 -5.67
CA LEU A 77 -5.07 12.55 -5.89
C LEU A 77 -4.37 11.95 -4.68
N VAL A 78 -4.96 10.90 -4.12
CA VAL A 78 -4.44 10.15 -2.99
C VAL A 78 -4.21 8.73 -3.43
N ILE A 79 -2.94 8.30 -3.37
CA ILE A 79 -2.56 6.91 -3.59
C ILE A 79 -2.66 6.18 -2.24
N GLU A 80 -3.58 5.23 -2.18
CA GLU A 80 -3.86 4.43 -0.98
C GLU A 80 -2.90 3.24 -0.88
N ASN A 81 -2.60 2.62 -2.02
CA ASN A 81 -1.71 1.48 -2.09
C ASN A 81 -0.96 1.43 -3.42
N ALA A 82 0.25 0.88 -3.38
CA ALA A 82 0.91 0.36 -4.56
C ALA A 82 1.54 -0.98 -4.19
N SER A 83 1.31 -2.00 -5.01
CA SER A 83 1.82 -3.35 -4.78
C SER A 83 2.31 -3.96 -6.08
N GLY A 84 3.47 -4.62 -6.03
CA GLY A 84 3.94 -5.43 -7.14
C GLY A 84 3.28 -6.81 -7.14
N SER A 85 3.27 -7.47 -8.29
CA SER A 85 2.72 -8.81 -8.47
C SER A 85 3.46 -9.89 -7.67
N CYS A 86 4.69 -9.60 -7.21
CA CYS A 86 5.48 -10.46 -6.34
C CYS A 86 6.50 -9.63 -5.55
N GLY A 87 7.06 -10.18 -4.46
CA GLY A 87 8.02 -9.47 -3.60
C GLY A 87 9.34 -9.06 -4.29
N CYS A 88 9.60 -9.52 -5.51
CA CYS A 88 10.71 -9.06 -6.34
C CYS A 88 10.48 -7.68 -6.96
N THR A 89 9.23 -7.20 -6.97
CA THR A 89 8.83 -5.89 -7.52
C THR A 89 8.29 -5.03 -6.40
N VAL A 90 9.06 -4.02 -6.00
CA VAL A 90 8.76 -3.17 -4.85
C VAL A 90 8.51 -1.75 -5.34
N PRO A 91 7.25 -1.26 -5.29
CA PRO A 91 6.94 0.12 -5.60
C PRO A 91 7.09 1.03 -4.37
N THR A 92 7.58 2.24 -4.60
CA THR A 92 7.57 3.37 -3.68
C THR A 92 6.73 4.49 -4.29
N TYR A 93 5.86 5.11 -3.50
CA TYR A 93 4.88 6.08 -3.98
C TYR A 93 4.69 7.22 -2.97
N PRO A 94 4.27 8.41 -3.42
CA PRO A 94 4.01 9.54 -2.53
C PRO A 94 2.86 9.22 -1.57
N LYS A 95 3.07 9.53 -0.29
CA LYS A 95 2.07 9.35 0.78
C LYS A 95 1.27 10.62 1.05
N GLU A 96 1.51 11.67 0.27
CA GLU A 96 0.86 12.96 0.40
C GLU A 96 -0.10 13.15 -0.78
N PRO A 97 -1.22 13.87 -0.58
CA PRO A 97 -2.12 14.18 -1.67
C PRO A 97 -1.43 15.01 -2.76
N ILE A 98 -1.61 14.64 -4.01
CA ILE A 98 -1.10 15.36 -5.19
C ILE A 98 -2.18 16.31 -5.69
N ALA A 99 -1.93 17.61 -5.68
CA ALA A 99 -2.92 18.61 -6.08
C ALA A 99 -3.28 18.51 -7.58
N PRO A 100 -4.43 19.07 -8.01
CA PRO A 100 -4.79 19.15 -9.43
C PRO A 100 -3.70 19.80 -10.28
N GLY A 101 -3.34 19.17 -11.39
CA GLY A 101 -2.28 19.63 -12.30
C GLY A 101 -0.85 19.29 -11.87
N GLU A 102 -0.65 18.85 -10.62
CA GLU A 102 0.68 18.49 -10.12
C GLU A 102 1.10 17.09 -10.57
N THR A 103 2.41 16.90 -10.63
CA THR A 103 3.04 15.63 -11.00
C THR A 103 3.52 14.86 -9.77
N GLY A 104 3.48 13.53 -9.86
CA GLY A 104 4.09 12.63 -8.89
C GLY A 104 4.85 11.50 -9.57
N GLU A 105 5.51 10.69 -8.76
CA GLU A 105 6.39 9.62 -9.24
C GLU A 105 6.12 8.31 -8.49
N ILE A 106 6.10 7.19 -9.21
CA ILE A 106 6.10 5.84 -8.65
C ILE A 106 7.42 5.18 -9.02
N GLU A 107 8.32 5.06 -8.04
CA GLU A 107 9.56 4.33 -8.23
C GLU A 107 9.28 2.84 -8.09
N VAL A 108 9.65 2.05 -9.09
CA VAL A 108 9.53 0.60 -9.08
C VAL A 108 10.93 0.01 -9.11
N VAL A 109 11.24 -0.77 -8.07
CA VAL A 109 12.46 -1.55 -7.97
C VAL A 109 12.15 -3.00 -8.31
N TYR A 110 12.86 -3.54 -9.29
CA TYR A 110 12.80 -4.95 -9.68
C TYR A 110 14.13 -5.67 -9.41
N SER A 111 14.05 -6.69 -8.56
CA SER A 111 15.16 -7.55 -8.15
C SER A 111 14.83 -9.01 -8.46
N PRO A 112 15.34 -9.59 -9.57
CA PRO A 112 14.94 -10.92 -10.04
C PRO A 112 15.20 -12.06 -9.05
N GLY A 113 16.30 -12.00 -8.31
CA GLY A 113 16.62 -12.94 -7.22
C GLY A 113 16.96 -14.35 -7.71
N LYS A 114 15.96 -15.20 -7.95
CA LYS A 114 16.13 -16.56 -8.51
C LYS A 114 15.39 -16.76 -9.84
N GLN A 115 14.77 -15.70 -10.36
CA GLN A 115 14.01 -15.74 -11.62
C GLN A 115 14.96 -15.81 -12.81
N GLN A 116 14.51 -16.41 -13.92
CA GLN A 116 15.30 -16.63 -15.14
C GLN A 116 14.42 -16.48 -16.38
N GLY A 117 15.01 -16.13 -17.52
CA GLY A 117 14.27 -15.98 -18.78
C GLY A 117 13.33 -14.77 -18.80
N GLU A 118 12.31 -14.81 -19.64
CA GLU A 118 11.34 -13.71 -19.77
C GLU A 118 10.48 -13.56 -18.51
N GLN A 119 10.43 -12.34 -18.02
CA GLN A 119 9.67 -11.94 -16.84
C GLN A 119 8.74 -10.79 -17.23
N ASN A 120 7.46 -10.95 -16.94
CA ASN A 120 6.46 -9.90 -17.01
C ASN A 120 5.87 -9.75 -15.60
N LYS A 121 6.01 -8.56 -15.02
CA LYS A 121 5.48 -8.23 -13.69
C LYS A 121 4.57 -7.02 -13.80
N THR A 122 3.72 -6.91 -12.81
CA THR A 122 2.68 -5.90 -12.77
C THR A 122 2.76 -5.13 -11.47
N VAL A 123 2.50 -3.83 -11.51
CA VAL A 123 2.37 -2.98 -10.34
C VAL A 123 0.95 -2.44 -10.32
N SER A 124 0.20 -2.79 -9.28
CA SER A 124 -1.17 -2.34 -9.07
C SER A 124 -1.16 -1.16 -8.12
N ILE A 125 -1.75 -0.05 -8.55
CA ILE A 125 -1.83 1.21 -7.82
C ILE A 125 -3.29 1.46 -7.50
N THR A 126 -3.62 1.53 -6.22
CA THR A 126 -4.96 1.86 -5.74
C THR A 126 -4.99 3.33 -5.33
N ALA A 127 -5.93 4.09 -5.88
CA ALA A 127 -6.11 5.51 -5.62
C ALA A 127 -7.60 5.90 -5.61
N ASN A 128 -7.92 7.13 -5.20
CA ASN A 128 -9.25 7.72 -5.31
C ASN A 128 -9.59 8.12 -6.76
N THR A 129 -9.45 7.19 -7.70
CA THR A 129 -9.75 7.37 -9.13
C THR A 129 -10.89 6.45 -9.56
N GLU A 130 -11.43 6.65 -10.76
CA GLU A 130 -12.38 5.72 -11.38
C GLU A 130 -11.83 5.30 -12.76
N PRO A 131 -11.40 4.03 -12.94
CA PRO A 131 -11.35 2.96 -11.94
C PRO A 131 -10.36 3.25 -10.80
N ASN A 132 -10.59 2.65 -9.63
CA ASN A 132 -9.76 2.86 -8.43
C ASN A 132 -8.40 2.16 -8.49
N VAL A 133 -8.23 1.21 -9.40
CA VAL A 133 -6.97 0.49 -9.62
C VAL A 133 -6.42 0.83 -10.99
N THR A 134 -5.19 1.34 -11.02
CA THR A 134 -4.38 1.50 -12.22
C THR A 134 -3.27 0.47 -12.24
N THR A 135 -2.99 -0.11 -13.40
CA THR A 135 -2.03 -1.19 -13.56
C THR A 135 -0.87 -0.75 -14.44
N LEU A 136 0.35 -0.85 -13.93
CA LEU A 136 1.60 -0.63 -14.66
C LEU A 136 2.29 -1.96 -14.92
N ASN A 137 3.02 -2.06 -16.03
CA ASN A 137 3.72 -3.28 -16.42
C ASN A 137 5.23 -3.06 -16.46
N ILE A 138 5.98 -4.06 -16.02
CA ILE A 138 7.42 -4.12 -16.23
C ILE A 138 7.79 -5.46 -16.87
N SER A 139 8.73 -5.44 -17.81
CA SER A 139 9.25 -6.66 -18.42
C SER A 139 10.78 -6.70 -18.40
N ALA A 140 11.35 -7.90 -18.38
CA ALA A 140 12.78 -8.11 -18.45
C ALA A 140 13.10 -9.53 -18.95
N THR A 141 14.30 -9.72 -19.48
CA THR A 141 14.90 -11.03 -19.73
C THR A 141 16.04 -11.25 -18.75
N VAL A 142 15.85 -12.16 -17.80
CA VAL A 142 16.83 -12.39 -16.73
C VAL A 142 17.86 -13.42 -17.19
N LYS A 143 19.13 -13.01 -17.16
CA LYS A 143 20.29 -13.86 -17.45
C LYS A 143 20.92 -14.36 -16.16
N THR A 144 21.28 -15.64 -16.18
CA THR A 144 22.15 -16.24 -15.17
C THR A 144 23.61 -15.98 -15.55
N PRO A 145 24.51 -15.79 -14.57
CA PRO A 145 25.94 -15.85 -14.82
C PRO A 145 26.39 -17.23 -15.33
#